data_AF-A0AAI9TBN3-F1
#
_entry.id   AF-A0AAI9TBN3-F1
#
_cell.length_a   1.000
_cell.length_b   1.000
_cell.length_c   1.000
_cell.angle_alpha   90.00
_cell.angle_beta   90.00
_cell.angle_gamma   90.00
#
_symmetry.space_group_name_H-M   'P 1'
#
loop_
_entity.id
_entity.type
_entity.pdbx_description
1 polymer ?
#
loop_
_entity_poly.entity_id
_entity_poly.type
_entity_poly.pdbx_seq_one_letter_code
_entity_poly.pdbx_strand_id
1 'polypeptide(L)'
;MLSIQSLLSPNPYTLEPGFEGNERANDTENMEIYKSKIRHENLRLAVITPLEQAFQNPSPPRRVAPRVCHESSAEEDSDIELEPEAGLLSQSKFHDFCKRRFLWYLEFYQNAIEKGIADEARRQGTSFIQMPFEGYGNTMSGEWNYIDLQTRLLALQDRLMEETHNWPVEGLALVKEDAGIAVKLAGQHEQIAAEMNSCPQVIDLSLVDDNPFVWRLTYVGRNESRLEGGIIKIKIYISPRHPEEQPRVFVESPLYHIRVSNLGVLMYLPSHAEEIRQHIDGIINTLEDDNPPYNPLMTVNPEASALCWGSETDRRLYRRKLRASLEES
;
A
#
# COMPACT_ATOMS: atom_id res chain seq x y z
N MET A 1 10.43 -24.53 -9.45
CA MET A 1 9.40 -23.49 -9.27
C MET A 1 8.79 -23.11 -10.64
N LEU A 2 8.00 -24.00 -11.26
CA LEU A 2 7.23 -23.69 -12.48
C LEU A 2 5.71 -23.57 -12.20
N SER A 3 5.27 -23.99 -11.02
CA SER A 3 3.84 -24.20 -10.72
C SER A 3 3.04 -22.91 -10.49
N ILE A 4 3.61 -21.87 -9.86
CA ILE A 4 2.87 -20.61 -9.62
C ILE A 4 2.81 -19.74 -10.89
N GLN A 5 3.86 -19.76 -11.72
CA GLN A 5 3.88 -19.02 -12.98
C GLN A 5 2.83 -19.55 -13.98
N SER A 6 2.47 -20.82 -13.87
CA SER A 6 1.40 -21.43 -14.67
C SER A 6 0.04 -20.77 -14.42
N LEU A 7 -0.29 -20.47 -13.16
CA LEU A 7 -1.57 -19.86 -12.79
C LEU A 7 -1.69 -18.37 -13.18
N LEU A 8 -0.56 -17.72 -13.46
CA LEU A 8 -0.50 -16.31 -13.86
C LEU A 8 -0.58 -16.11 -15.39
N SER A 9 -0.67 -17.20 -16.15
CA SER A 9 -0.94 -17.16 -17.59
C SER A 9 -2.31 -16.52 -17.87
N PRO A 10 -2.48 -15.81 -19.01
CA PRO A 10 -3.80 -15.40 -19.50
C PRO A 10 -4.78 -16.57 -19.64
N ASN A 11 -4.24 -17.78 -19.79
CA ASN A 11 -4.99 -19.01 -19.80
C ASN A 11 -4.27 -20.12 -19.01
N PRO A 12 -4.57 -20.26 -17.71
CA PRO A 12 -3.96 -21.28 -16.89
C PRO A 12 -4.46 -22.68 -17.23
N TYR A 13 -5.67 -22.81 -17.79
CA TYR A 13 -6.28 -24.09 -18.17
C TYR A 13 -5.41 -24.87 -19.17
N THR A 14 -4.87 -24.18 -20.18
CA THR A 14 -4.06 -24.81 -21.24
C THR A 14 -2.66 -25.21 -20.79
N LEU A 15 -2.29 -24.88 -19.55
CA LEU A 15 -1.02 -25.28 -18.96
C LEU A 15 -1.17 -26.53 -18.09
N GLU A 16 -2.39 -27.03 -17.93
CA GLU A 16 -2.64 -28.31 -17.27
C GLU A 16 -2.31 -29.47 -18.22
N PRO A 17 -1.58 -30.51 -17.76
CA PRO A 17 -1.19 -31.62 -18.61
C PRO A 17 -2.38 -32.29 -19.30
N GLY A 18 -2.34 -32.37 -20.64
CA GLY A 18 -3.40 -32.99 -21.44
C GLY A 18 -4.58 -32.08 -21.79
N PHE A 19 -4.45 -30.77 -21.57
CA PHE A 19 -5.42 -29.73 -21.93
C PHE A 19 -4.83 -28.63 -22.83
N GLU A 20 -3.70 -28.90 -23.49
CA GLU A 20 -2.97 -27.92 -24.30
C GLU A 20 -3.68 -27.55 -25.62
N GLY A 21 -4.47 -28.48 -26.19
CA GLY A 21 -4.98 -28.40 -27.56
C GLY A 21 -6.42 -27.89 -27.74
N ASN A 22 -7.17 -27.62 -26.66
CA ASN A 22 -8.61 -27.28 -26.70
C ASN A 22 -9.45 -28.24 -27.60
N GLU A 23 -9.15 -29.53 -27.56
CA GLU A 23 -9.70 -30.49 -28.52
C GLU A 23 -11.07 -31.05 -28.11
N ARG A 24 -11.50 -30.86 -26.85
CA ARG A 24 -12.76 -31.42 -26.34
C ARG A 24 -13.89 -30.40 -26.41
N ALA A 25 -15.11 -30.90 -26.62
CA ALA A 25 -16.31 -30.07 -26.81
C ALA A 25 -16.58 -29.08 -25.65
N ASN A 26 -16.21 -29.45 -24.42
CA ASN A 26 -16.47 -28.61 -23.23
C ASN A 26 -15.24 -27.81 -22.78
N ASP A 27 -14.09 -27.92 -23.46
CA ASP A 27 -12.85 -27.28 -22.99
C ASP A 27 -13.00 -25.76 -22.99
N THR A 28 -13.67 -25.16 -23.98
CA THR A 28 -13.89 -23.71 -24.04
C THR A 28 -14.66 -23.18 -22.83
N GLU A 29 -15.76 -23.84 -22.45
CA GLU A 29 -16.56 -23.44 -21.27
C GLU A 29 -15.76 -23.66 -19.97
N ASN A 30 -15.08 -24.81 -19.85
CA ASN A 30 -14.23 -25.10 -18.70
C ASN A 30 -13.08 -24.09 -18.54
N MET A 31 -12.47 -23.65 -19.65
CA MET A 31 -11.42 -22.64 -19.65
C MET A 31 -11.94 -21.30 -19.10
N GLU A 32 -13.12 -20.86 -19.54
CA GLU A 32 -13.71 -19.62 -19.05
C GLU A 32 -14.06 -19.70 -17.56
N ILE A 33 -14.69 -20.79 -17.14
CA ILE A 33 -15.03 -21.03 -15.73
C ILE A 33 -13.77 -21.07 -14.87
N TYR A 34 -12.73 -21.79 -15.29
CA TYR A 34 -11.48 -21.92 -14.54
C TYR A 34 -10.74 -20.59 -14.42
N LYS A 35 -10.70 -19.78 -15.49
CA LYS A 35 -10.13 -18.42 -15.45
C LYS A 35 -10.85 -17.55 -14.44
N SER A 36 -12.18 -17.54 -14.48
CA SER A 36 -12.98 -16.77 -13.52
C SER A 36 -12.76 -17.27 -12.09
N LYS A 37 -12.64 -18.59 -11.90
CA LYS A 37 -12.45 -19.22 -10.58
C LYS A 37 -11.12 -18.81 -9.97
N ILE A 38 -10.05 -18.82 -10.77
CA ILE A 38 -8.72 -18.34 -10.38
C ILE A 38 -8.75 -16.84 -10.06
N ARG A 39 -9.46 -16.01 -10.84
CA ARG A 39 -9.57 -14.57 -10.55
C ARG A 39 -10.23 -14.32 -9.19
N HIS A 40 -11.31 -15.02 -8.89
CA HIS A 40 -11.99 -14.95 -7.60
C HIS A 40 -11.05 -15.37 -6.46
N GLU A 41 -10.47 -16.56 -6.58
CA GLU A 41 -9.64 -17.13 -5.52
C GLU A 41 -8.32 -16.39 -5.31
N ASN A 42 -7.77 -15.77 -6.36
CA ASN A 42 -6.59 -14.91 -6.22
C ASN A 42 -6.88 -13.68 -5.35
N LEU A 43 -8.02 -13.01 -5.51
CA LEU A 43 -8.39 -11.88 -4.64
C LEU A 43 -8.53 -12.34 -3.18
N ARG A 44 -9.18 -13.48 -2.96
CA ARG A 44 -9.39 -14.04 -1.63
C ARG A 44 -8.07 -14.45 -0.96
N LEU A 45 -7.28 -15.28 -1.63
CA LEU A 45 -6.12 -15.95 -1.06
C LEU A 45 -4.84 -15.11 -1.09
N ALA A 46 -4.66 -14.25 -2.09
CA ALA A 46 -3.43 -13.47 -2.24
C ALA A 46 -3.53 -12.06 -1.62
N VAL A 47 -4.74 -11.54 -1.42
CA VAL A 47 -4.96 -10.16 -0.94
C VAL A 47 -5.72 -10.16 0.38
N ILE A 48 -6.97 -10.63 0.37
CA ILE A 48 -7.89 -10.46 1.50
C ILE A 48 -7.45 -11.29 2.70
N THR A 49 -7.30 -12.61 2.55
CA THR A 49 -6.95 -13.52 3.66
C THR A 49 -5.58 -13.22 4.28
N PRO A 50 -4.50 -12.95 3.52
CA PRO A 50 -3.23 -12.55 4.11
C PRO A 50 -3.34 -11.26 4.93
N LEU A 51 -4.13 -10.29 4.47
CA LEU A 51 -4.31 -9.03 5.19
C LEU A 51 -5.17 -9.21 6.45
N GLU A 52 -6.20 -10.05 6.41
CA GLU A 52 -6.95 -10.45 7.61
C GLU A 52 -6.05 -11.09 8.66
N GLN A 53 -5.13 -11.97 8.24
CA GLN A 53 -4.14 -12.59 9.12
C GLN A 53 -3.14 -11.58 9.68
N ALA A 54 -2.70 -10.62 8.86
CA ALA A 54 -1.83 -9.52 9.30
C ALA A 54 -2.47 -8.69 10.43
N PHE A 55 -3.78 -8.50 10.38
CA PHE A 55 -4.51 -7.80 11.42
C PHE A 55 -4.87 -8.66 12.65
N GLN A 56 -4.80 -9.99 12.56
CA GLN A 56 -4.94 -10.88 13.72
C GLN A 56 -3.63 -10.99 14.50
N ASN A 57 -2.49 -10.74 13.85
CA ASN A 57 -1.15 -10.81 14.42
C ASN A 57 -0.43 -9.45 14.32
N PRO A 58 -0.90 -8.42 15.04
CA PRO A 58 -0.32 -7.07 14.96
C PRO A 58 1.12 -7.05 15.48
N SER A 59 1.89 -6.07 15.01
CA SER A 59 3.24 -5.79 15.51
C SER A 59 3.21 -5.58 17.03
N PRO A 60 4.11 -6.20 17.81
CA PRO A 60 4.15 -6.00 19.25
C PRO A 60 4.37 -4.51 19.56
N PRO A 61 3.74 -3.96 20.61
CA PRO A 61 4.05 -2.61 21.05
C PRO A 61 5.52 -2.52 21.48
N ARG A 62 6.18 -1.40 21.16
CA ARG A 62 7.54 -1.11 21.65
C ARG A 62 7.47 -1.04 23.18
N ARG A 63 8.06 -2.03 23.87
CA ARG A 63 8.06 -2.05 25.34
C ARG A 63 9.02 -0.99 25.84
N VAL A 64 8.51 0.09 26.41
CA VAL A 64 9.31 1.00 27.22
C VAL A 64 9.57 0.29 28.55
N ALA A 65 10.83 0.11 28.93
CA ALA A 65 11.15 -0.40 30.27
C ALA A 65 10.58 0.57 31.33
N PRO A 66 10.02 0.08 32.45
CA PRO A 66 9.60 0.98 33.51
C PRO A 66 10.83 1.71 34.05
N ARG A 67 10.80 3.05 34.09
CA ARG A 67 11.81 3.84 34.81
C ARG A 67 11.77 3.42 36.28
N VAL A 68 12.73 2.61 36.70
CA VAL A 68 12.93 2.31 38.11
C VAL A 68 13.57 3.54 38.72
N CYS A 69 12.78 4.39 39.39
CA CYS A 69 13.30 5.41 40.29
C CYS A 69 13.97 4.71 41.48
N HIS A 70 15.24 4.33 41.34
CA HIS A 70 16.10 4.05 42.48
C HIS A 70 17.20 5.11 42.53
N GLU A 71 17.05 6.01 43.49
CA GLU A 71 18.13 6.85 43.99
C GLU A 71 19.27 5.94 44.48
N SER A 72 20.30 5.73 43.67
CA SER A 72 21.71 5.69 44.09
C SER A 72 22.63 5.08 43.02
N SER A 73 23.79 5.72 42.89
CA SER A 73 25.07 5.27 42.31
C SER A 73 25.19 5.10 40.80
N ALA A 74 26.21 5.81 40.29
CA ALA A 74 26.72 5.76 38.94
C ALA A 74 27.13 4.35 38.52
N GLU A 75 26.64 3.89 37.38
CA GLU A 75 27.37 3.15 36.33
C GLU A 75 26.42 2.96 35.12
N GLU A 76 26.90 3.39 33.95
CA GLU A 76 26.39 3.20 32.57
C GLU A 76 24.97 2.61 32.38
N ASP A 77 23.97 3.50 32.33
CA ASP A 77 22.60 3.20 31.89
C ASP A 77 22.59 2.96 30.38
N SER A 78 22.63 1.68 29.98
CA SER A 78 22.27 1.28 28.61
C SER A 78 20.82 0.81 28.63
N ASP A 79 19.95 1.52 27.92
CA ASP A 79 18.56 1.12 27.68
C ASP A 79 18.57 -0.25 26.98
N ILE A 80 18.40 -1.35 27.74
CA ILE A 80 18.24 -2.68 27.16
C ILE A 80 16.80 -2.78 26.62
N GLU A 81 16.61 -2.35 25.38
CA GLU A 81 15.46 -2.78 24.57
C GLU A 81 15.54 -4.30 24.45
N LEU A 82 14.56 -5.03 25.04
CA LEU A 82 14.43 -6.47 24.80
C LEU A 82 14.10 -6.67 23.32
N GLU A 83 15.12 -6.97 22.52
CA GLU A 83 14.97 -7.24 21.10
C GLU A 83 13.96 -8.39 20.89
N PRO A 84 12.90 -8.17 20.10
CA PRO A 84 11.99 -9.26 19.75
C PRO A 84 12.71 -10.33 18.93
N GLU A 85 12.27 -11.58 19.00
CA GLU A 85 12.84 -12.66 18.18
C GLU A 85 12.82 -12.28 16.69
N ALA A 86 13.95 -12.45 16.00
CA ALA A 86 14.12 -12.03 14.60
C ALA A 86 13.04 -12.59 13.64
N GLY A 87 12.49 -13.77 13.94
CA GLY A 87 11.37 -14.36 13.18
C GLY A 87 10.07 -13.55 13.29
N LEU A 88 9.76 -13.02 14.47
CA LEU A 88 8.57 -12.18 14.71
C LEU A 88 8.72 -10.81 14.05
N LEU A 89 9.93 -10.23 14.07
CA LEU A 89 10.24 -8.97 13.39
C LEU A 89 10.13 -9.09 11.87
N SER A 90 10.61 -10.19 11.29
CA SER A 90 10.49 -10.44 9.86
C SER A 90 9.02 -10.57 9.45
N GLN A 91 8.21 -11.22 10.30
CA GLN A 91 6.78 -11.39 10.07
C GLN A 91 6.01 -10.06 10.19
N SER A 92 6.32 -9.21 11.19
CA SER A 92 5.68 -7.90 11.34
C SER A 92 6.01 -6.96 10.17
N LYS A 93 7.28 -6.91 9.74
CA LYS A 93 7.69 -6.13 8.55
C LYS A 93 6.99 -6.61 7.28
N PHE A 94 6.80 -7.92 7.11
CA PHE A 94 6.05 -8.47 5.99
C PHE A 94 4.56 -8.09 6.03
N HIS A 95 3.94 -8.19 7.21
CA HIS A 95 2.54 -7.76 7.41
C HIS A 95 2.34 -6.29 7.09
N ASP A 96 3.26 -5.43 7.54
CA ASP A 96 3.25 -4.01 7.24
C ASP A 96 3.40 -3.73 5.74
N PHE A 97 4.32 -4.44 5.09
CA PHE A 97 4.49 -4.38 3.64
C PHE A 97 3.20 -4.71 2.90
N CYS A 98 2.49 -5.78 3.30
CA CYS A 98 1.19 -6.16 2.74
C CYS A 98 0.14 -5.06 2.93
N LYS A 99 0.04 -4.46 4.12
CA LYS A 99 -0.89 -3.35 4.41
C LYS A 99 -0.61 -2.15 3.50
N ARG A 100 0.65 -1.73 3.38
CA ARG A 100 1.01 -0.57 2.53
C ARG A 100 0.71 -0.84 1.06
N ARG A 101 1.06 -2.03 0.56
CA ARG A 101 0.75 -2.44 -0.82
C ARG A 101 -0.75 -2.52 -1.06
N PHE A 102 -1.52 -2.96 -0.08
CA PHE A 102 -2.97 -2.99 -0.16
C PHE A 102 -3.56 -1.60 -0.42
N LEU A 103 -3.15 -0.57 0.34
CA LEU A 103 -3.62 0.81 0.13
C LEU A 103 -3.26 1.34 -1.27
N TRP A 104 -2.10 0.95 -1.79
CA TRP A 104 -1.66 1.37 -3.12
C TRP A 104 -2.49 0.75 -4.26
N TYR A 105 -3.02 -0.45 -4.08
CA TYR A 105 -3.70 -1.17 -5.16
C TYR A 105 -5.20 -1.38 -4.91
N LEU A 106 -5.75 -0.69 -3.93
CA LEU A 106 -7.14 -0.83 -3.52
C LEU A 106 -8.10 -0.70 -4.71
N GLU A 107 -7.91 0.32 -5.55
CA GLU A 107 -8.75 0.57 -6.73
C GLU A 107 -8.67 -0.57 -7.75
N PHE A 108 -7.51 -1.21 -7.91
CA PHE A 108 -7.40 -2.39 -8.78
C PHE A 108 -8.18 -3.57 -8.21
N TYR A 109 -8.15 -3.78 -6.89
CA TYR A 109 -8.92 -4.84 -6.25
C TYR A 109 -10.43 -4.56 -6.31
N GLN A 110 -10.85 -3.33 -6.07
CA GLN A 110 -12.25 -2.91 -6.19
C GLN A 110 -12.76 -3.11 -7.62
N ASN A 111 -12.05 -2.61 -8.63
CA ASN A 111 -12.42 -2.80 -10.04
C ASN A 111 -12.50 -4.29 -10.42
N ALA A 112 -11.59 -5.12 -9.91
CA ALA A 112 -11.61 -6.56 -10.18
C ALA A 112 -12.82 -7.25 -9.53
N ILE A 113 -13.19 -6.86 -8.31
CA ILE A 113 -14.38 -7.35 -7.61
C ILE A 113 -15.65 -6.89 -8.32
N GLU A 114 -15.79 -5.60 -8.63
CA GLU A 114 -16.96 -5.05 -9.33
C GLU A 114 -17.19 -5.72 -10.67
N LYS A 115 -16.11 -5.92 -11.43
CA LYS A 115 -16.16 -6.70 -12.67
C LYS A 115 -16.60 -8.14 -12.40
N GLY A 116 -16.08 -8.79 -11.36
CA GLY A 116 -16.50 -10.12 -10.95
C GLY A 116 -17.99 -10.20 -10.58
N ILE A 117 -18.51 -9.22 -9.85
CA ILE A 117 -19.94 -9.11 -9.51
C ILE A 117 -20.78 -9.01 -10.78
N ALA A 118 -20.36 -8.19 -11.75
CA ALA A 118 -21.07 -8.01 -13.01
C ALA A 118 -21.03 -9.26 -13.90
N ASP A 119 -19.83 -9.82 -14.12
CA ASP A 119 -19.59 -10.94 -15.04
C ASP A 119 -20.15 -12.26 -14.48
N GLU A 120 -20.07 -12.47 -13.16
CA GLU A 120 -20.40 -13.74 -12.48
C GLU A 120 -21.70 -13.69 -11.66
N ALA A 121 -22.55 -12.68 -11.88
CA ALA A 121 -23.82 -12.49 -11.16
C ALA A 121 -24.70 -13.74 -11.10
N ARG A 122 -24.69 -14.56 -12.17
CA ARG A 122 -25.50 -15.80 -12.27
C ARG A 122 -24.96 -16.95 -11.42
N ARG A 123 -23.69 -16.91 -11.04
CA ARG A 123 -23.01 -17.96 -10.27
C ARG A 123 -22.89 -17.62 -8.79
N GLN A 124 -23.25 -16.40 -8.39
CA GLN A 124 -23.20 -15.94 -6.99
C GLN A 124 -23.88 -16.94 -6.04
N GLY A 125 -23.17 -17.35 -4.99
CA GLY A 125 -23.60 -18.31 -3.98
C GLY A 125 -23.57 -19.78 -4.42
N THR A 126 -23.09 -20.10 -5.63
CA THR A 126 -22.95 -21.48 -6.08
C THR A 126 -21.53 -22.01 -5.88
N SER A 127 -21.40 -23.32 -5.69
CA SER A 127 -20.10 -23.96 -5.55
C SER A 127 -19.31 -23.94 -6.86
N PHE A 128 -17.98 -23.89 -6.76
CA PHE A 128 -17.13 -24.00 -7.92
C PHE A 128 -17.29 -25.35 -8.60
N ILE A 129 -17.36 -25.31 -9.94
CA ILE A 129 -17.32 -26.52 -10.75
C ILE A 129 -15.91 -27.10 -10.67
N GLN A 130 -15.84 -28.41 -10.43
CA GLN A 130 -14.59 -29.17 -10.42
C GLN A 130 -14.11 -29.34 -11.87
N MET A 131 -12.89 -28.90 -12.16
CA MET A 131 -12.32 -29.09 -13.49
C MET A 131 -11.95 -30.56 -13.72
N PRO A 132 -11.91 -31.05 -14.98
CA PRO A 132 -11.64 -32.46 -15.26
C PRO A 132 -10.26 -32.96 -14.79
N PHE A 133 -9.30 -32.06 -14.56
CA PHE A 133 -7.97 -32.37 -14.01
C PHE A 133 -7.89 -32.26 -12.47
N GLU A 134 -8.94 -31.73 -11.82
CA GLU A 134 -9.02 -31.69 -10.35
C GLU A 134 -9.47 -33.07 -9.82
N GLY A 135 -8.80 -33.59 -8.80
CA GLY A 135 -9.04 -34.90 -8.21
C GLY A 135 -8.68 -34.97 -6.72
N TYR A 136 -8.46 -36.19 -6.22
CA TYR A 136 -8.19 -36.44 -4.79
C TYR A 136 -6.80 -35.90 -4.38
N GLY A 137 -6.72 -34.61 -4.07
CA GLY A 137 -5.50 -33.92 -3.61
C GLY A 137 -5.17 -32.61 -4.31
N ASN A 138 -5.84 -32.27 -5.42
CA ASN A 138 -5.62 -31.03 -6.18
C ASN A 138 -6.96 -30.36 -6.57
N THR A 139 -7.89 -30.28 -5.62
CA THR A 139 -9.18 -29.59 -5.83
C THR A 139 -9.10 -28.14 -5.43
N MET A 140 -9.77 -27.28 -6.19
CA MET A 140 -10.02 -25.90 -5.82
C MET A 140 -11.49 -25.78 -5.43
N SER A 141 -11.82 -26.22 -4.21
CA SER A 141 -13.18 -26.14 -3.66
C SER A 141 -13.48 -24.73 -3.13
N GLY A 142 -14.75 -24.35 -3.13
CA GLY A 142 -15.21 -23.04 -2.70
C GLY A 142 -16.51 -22.64 -3.38
N GLU A 143 -16.89 -21.38 -3.22
CA GLU A 143 -18.13 -20.81 -3.73
C GLU A 143 -17.85 -19.44 -4.36
N TRP A 144 -18.64 -19.08 -5.37
CA TRP A 144 -18.61 -17.76 -5.96
C TRP A 144 -19.23 -16.75 -5.00
N ASN A 145 -18.43 -15.89 -4.39
CA ASN A 145 -18.95 -14.90 -3.46
C ASN A 145 -18.22 -13.55 -3.53
N TYR A 146 -18.33 -12.88 -4.68
CA TYR A 146 -17.73 -11.55 -4.84
C TYR A 146 -18.33 -10.50 -3.91
N ILE A 147 -19.59 -10.64 -3.49
CA ILE A 147 -20.24 -9.72 -2.53
C ILE A 147 -19.57 -9.81 -1.15
N ASP A 148 -19.26 -11.02 -0.68
CA ASP A 148 -18.48 -11.22 0.55
C ASP A 148 -17.07 -10.66 0.40
N LEU A 149 -16.40 -10.92 -0.73
CA LEU A 149 -15.08 -10.35 -1.00
C LEU A 149 -15.10 -8.82 -0.96
N GLN A 150 -16.12 -8.18 -1.55
CA GLN A 150 -16.27 -6.72 -1.51
C GLN A 150 -16.41 -6.22 -0.08
N THR A 151 -17.31 -6.85 0.69
CA THR A 151 -17.58 -6.48 2.09
C THR A 151 -16.31 -6.57 2.93
N ARG A 152 -15.56 -7.67 2.79
CA ARG A 152 -14.29 -7.89 3.50
C ARG A 152 -13.20 -6.93 3.05
N LEU A 153 -13.09 -6.65 1.76
CA LEU A 153 -12.14 -5.68 1.21
C LEU A 153 -12.36 -4.28 1.81
N LEU A 154 -13.61 -3.82 1.85
CA LEU A 154 -13.97 -2.53 2.44
C LEU A 154 -13.72 -2.49 3.95
N ALA A 155 -14.05 -3.55 4.68
CA ALA A 155 -13.76 -3.64 6.11
C ALA A 155 -12.25 -3.59 6.40
N LEU A 156 -11.42 -4.21 5.55
CA LEU A 156 -9.96 -4.14 5.64
C LEU A 156 -9.43 -2.74 5.34
N GLN A 157 -10.00 -2.05 4.35
CA GLN A 157 -9.71 -0.65 4.07
C GLN A 157 -10.01 0.22 5.29
N ASP A 158 -11.21 0.14 5.85
CA ASP A 158 -11.62 0.94 7.01
C ASP A 158 -10.70 0.71 8.20
N ARG A 159 -10.40 -0.55 8.51
CA ARG A 159 -9.50 -0.92 9.61
C ARG A 159 -8.08 -0.39 9.43
N LEU A 160 -7.59 -0.37 8.19
CA LEU A 160 -6.25 0.16 7.90
C LEU A 160 -6.18 1.68 7.98
N MET A 161 -7.24 2.36 7.52
CA MET A 161 -7.37 3.79 7.69
C MET A 161 -7.48 4.15 9.17
N GLU A 162 -8.26 3.40 9.95
CA GLU A 162 -8.36 3.58 11.40
C GLU A 162 -7.00 3.41 12.10
N GLU A 163 -6.27 2.32 11.80
CA GLU A 163 -4.90 2.11 12.32
C GLU A 163 -4.01 3.32 12.04
N THR A 164 -4.02 3.80 10.79
CA THR A 164 -3.18 4.94 10.37
C THR A 164 -3.55 6.24 11.09
N HIS A 165 -4.84 6.50 11.29
CA HIS A 165 -5.34 7.69 11.97
C HIS A 165 -5.23 7.60 13.51
N ASN A 166 -5.01 6.42 14.06
CA ASN A 166 -4.78 6.22 15.50
C ASN A 166 -3.31 6.43 15.89
N TRP A 167 -2.37 6.29 14.97
CA TRP A 167 -0.95 6.56 15.22
C TRP A 167 -0.62 7.93 15.83
N PRO A 168 -1.24 9.05 15.41
CA PRO A 168 -1.04 10.34 16.05
C PRO A 168 -1.50 10.34 17.52
N VAL A 169 -2.58 9.62 17.83
CA VAL A 169 -3.16 9.53 19.18
C VAL A 169 -2.23 8.72 20.10
N GLU A 170 -1.79 7.55 19.63
CA GLU A 170 -0.78 6.73 20.31
C GLU A 170 0.53 7.52 20.48
N GLY A 171 0.96 8.22 19.44
CA GLY A 171 2.16 9.06 19.44
C GLY A 171 2.13 10.18 20.47
N LEU A 172 0.99 10.87 20.63
CA LEU A 172 0.85 11.90 21.67
C LEU A 172 0.93 11.34 23.09
N ALA A 173 0.50 10.09 23.32
CA ALA A 173 0.73 9.43 24.61
C ALA A 173 2.23 9.24 24.86
N LEU A 174 2.97 8.79 23.85
CA LEU A 174 4.43 8.64 23.94
C LEU A 174 5.18 9.95 24.13
N VAL A 175 4.69 11.06 23.56
CA VAL A 175 5.23 12.40 23.83
C VAL A 175 5.06 12.76 25.31
N LYS A 176 3.88 12.51 25.90
CA LYS A 176 3.63 12.80 27.33
C LYS A 176 4.48 11.94 28.27
N GLU A 177 4.91 10.77 27.80
CA GLU A 177 5.77 9.83 28.53
C GLU A 177 7.27 10.10 28.31
N ASP A 178 7.64 11.15 27.55
CA ASP A 178 9.02 11.42 27.12
C ASP A 178 9.71 10.18 26.51
N ALA A 179 8.94 9.40 25.73
CA ALA A 179 9.45 8.18 25.12
C ALA A 179 10.56 8.51 24.10
N GLY A 180 11.63 7.71 24.09
CA GLY A 180 12.80 7.97 23.25
C GLY A 180 12.49 8.11 21.77
N ILE A 181 11.52 7.35 21.24
CA ILE A 181 11.07 7.48 19.84
C ILE A 181 10.43 8.84 19.54
N ALA A 182 9.64 9.40 20.46
CA ALA A 182 8.98 10.69 20.27
C ALA A 182 10.03 11.82 20.25
N VAL A 183 10.96 11.80 21.20
CA VAL A 183 12.09 12.74 21.27
C VAL A 183 12.96 12.64 20.01
N LYS A 184 13.29 11.41 19.58
CA LYS A 184 14.05 11.16 18.37
C LYS A 184 13.36 11.72 17.12
N LEU A 185 12.06 11.46 16.94
CA LEU A 185 11.31 11.93 15.77
C LEU A 185 11.21 13.46 15.74
N ALA A 186 11.00 14.12 16.89
CA ALA A 186 10.99 15.57 16.97
C ALA A 186 12.35 16.17 16.56
N GLY A 187 13.46 15.64 17.07
CA GLY A 187 14.80 16.08 16.67
C GLY A 187 15.12 15.79 15.20
N GLN A 188 14.70 14.62 14.69
CA GLN A 188 14.84 14.29 13.27
C GLN A 188 14.05 15.25 12.38
N HIS A 189 12.84 15.63 12.78
CA HIS A 189 12.05 16.62 12.06
C HIS A 189 12.79 17.95 11.96
N GLU A 190 13.28 18.49 13.08
CA GLU A 190 14.00 19.77 13.10
C GLU A 190 15.20 19.76 12.14
N GLN A 191 16.01 18.70 12.21
CA GLN A 191 17.16 18.55 11.33
C GLN A 191 16.73 18.46 9.84
N ILE A 192 15.76 17.61 9.52
CA ILE A 192 15.34 17.39 8.14
C ILE A 192 14.67 18.65 7.57
N ALA A 193 13.83 19.33 8.34
CA ALA A 193 13.21 20.59 7.92
C ALA A 193 14.25 21.68 7.66
N ALA A 194 15.28 21.80 8.51
CA ALA A 194 16.38 22.72 8.28
C ALA A 194 17.14 22.44 6.98
N GLU A 195 17.38 21.17 6.67
CA GLU A 195 18.02 20.75 5.41
C GLU A 195 17.12 20.99 4.19
N MET A 196 15.80 20.74 4.32
CA MET A 196 14.82 20.96 3.26
C MET A 196 14.66 22.42 2.85
N ASN A 197 15.00 23.38 3.72
CA ASN A 197 15.02 24.80 3.34
C ASN A 197 15.98 25.13 2.18
N SER A 198 16.95 24.25 1.91
CA SER A 198 17.84 24.38 0.75
C SER A 198 17.23 23.85 -0.56
N CYS A 199 16.14 23.08 -0.47
CA CYS A 199 15.44 22.52 -1.62
C CYS A 199 14.37 23.53 -2.11
N PRO A 200 14.52 24.12 -3.31
CA PRO A 200 13.61 25.16 -3.78
C PRO A 200 12.18 24.67 -4.04
N GLN A 201 11.99 23.36 -4.23
CA GLN A 201 10.68 22.75 -4.42
C GLN A 201 9.95 22.47 -3.10
N VAL A 202 10.64 22.49 -1.96
CA VAL A 202 10.01 22.30 -0.66
C VAL A 202 9.70 23.67 -0.06
N ILE A 203 8.41 24.01 -0.02
CA ILE A 203 7.94 25.26 0.60
C ILE A 203 8.04 25.16 2.12
N ASP A 204 7.59 24.04 2.67
CA ASP A 204 7.51 23.82 4.10
C ASP A 204 7.54 22.32 4.44
N LEU A 205 8.20 21.98 5.54
CA LEU A 205 8.11 20.69 6.21
C LEU A 205 7.87 20.96 7.69
N SER A 206 6.65 20.70 8.15
CA SER A 206 6.19 21.05 9.49
C SER A 206 5.49 19.89 10.21
N LEU A 207 5.44 19.96 11.54
CA LEU A 207 4.61 19.06 12.35
C LEU A 207 3.16 19.51 12.32
N VAL A 208 2.24 18.57 12.17
CA VAL A 208 0.80 18.84 12.29
C VAL A 208 0.43 18.82 13.77
N ASP A 209 -0.09 19.94 14.28
CA ASP A 209 -0.51 20.11 15.68
C ASP A 209 0.61 19.80 16.69
N ASP A 210 1.86 20.13 16.33
CA ASP A 210 3.07 19.85 17.13
C ASP A 210 3.26 18.35 17.46
N ASN A 211 2.69 17.47 16.65
CA ASN A 211 2.79 16.03 16.84
C ASN A 211 3.95 15.44 16.00
N PRO A 212 5.00 14.87 16.63
CA PRO A 212 6.15 14.32 15.91
C PRO A 212 5.81 13.08 15.06
N PHE A 213 4.60 12.52 15.20
CA PHE A 213 4.12 11.37 14.42
C PHE A 213 3.29 11.77 13.19
N VAL A 214 3.08 13.08 12.95
CA VAL A 214 2.35 13.57 11.77
C VAL A 214 3.05 14.77 11.18
N TRP A 215 3.64 14.58 10.00
CA TRP A 215 4.35 15.65 9.29
C TRP A 215 3.51 16.12 8.11
N ARG A 216 3.65 17.39 7.74
CA ARG A 216 3.10 17.97 6.52
C ARG A 216 4.24 18.50 5.66
N LEU A 217 4.33 17.99 4.45
CA LEU A 217 5.22 18.47 3.40
C LEU A 217 4.39 19.29 2.40
N THR A 218 4.81 20.52 2.15
CA THR A 218 4.27 21.37 1.09
C THR A 218 5.28 21.45 -0.04
N TYR A 219 4.93 20.85 -1.18
CA TYR A 219 5.79 20.76 -2.36
C TYR A 219 5.26 21.64 -3.49
N VAL A 220 6.14 22.39 -4.17
CA VAL A 220 5.81 23.11 -5.39
C VAL A 220 6.42 22.41 -6.60
N GLY A 221 5.60 22.16 -7.61
CA GLY A 221 6.06 21.49 -8.82
C GLY A 221 7.16 22.27 -9.53
N ARG A 222 8.23 21.55 -9.89
CA ARG A 222 9.40 22.12 -10.57
C ARG A 222 9.01 22.77 -11.91
N ASN A 223 9.72 23.83 -12.28
CA ASN A 223 9.63 24.41 -13.62
C ASN A 223 9.83 23.35 -14.71
N GLU A 224 9.09 23.48 -15.81
CA GLU A 224 9.13 22.54 -16.95
C GLU A 224 8.71 21.10 -16.62
N SER A 225 8.22 20.82 -15.40
CA SER A 225 7.64 19.53 -15.02
C SER A 225 6.15 19.47 -15.32
N ARG A 226 5.56 18.29 -15.25
CA ARG A 226 4.10 18.10 -15.37
C ARG A 226 3.33 18.71 -14.20
N LEU A 227 4.01 18.95 -13.08
CA LEU A 227 3.45 19.52 -11.86
C LEU A 227 3.70 21.03 -11.75
N GLU A 228 4.34 21.65 -12.75
CA GLU A 228 4.73 23.07 -12.75
C GLU A 228 3.60 23.99 -12.29
N GLY A 229 3.92 24.84 -11.31
CA GLY A 229 2.99 25.82 -10.73
C GLY A 229 1.99 25.25 -9.72
N GLY A 230 1.90 23.92 -9.58
CA GLY A 230 1.03 23.27 -8.61
C GLY A 230 1.64 23.25 -7.20
N ILE A 231 0.81 23.49 -6.19
CA ILE A 231 1.16 23.35 -4.77
C ILE A 231 0.50 22.08 -4.24
N ILE A 232 1.31 21.14 -3.80
CA ILE A 232 0.87 19.82 -3.36
C ILE A 232 1.16 19.69 -1.87
N LYS A 233 0.10 19.56 -1.07
CA LYS A 233 0.20 19.31 0.37
C LYS A 233 0.13 17.82 0.63
N ILE A 234 1.07 17.32 1.41
CA ILE A 234 1.27 15.90 1.65
C ILE A 234 1.35 15.68 3.14
N LYS A 235 0.47 14.82 3.65
CA LYS A 235 0.43 14.40 5.05
C LYS A 235 1.12 13.06 5.21
N ILE A 236 2.02 12.98 6.17
CA ILE A 236 2.87 11.81 6.44
C ILE A 236 2.58 11.35 7.86
N TYR A 237 1.94 10.20 7.98
CA TYR A 237 1.69 9.53 9.27
C TYR A 237 2.85 8.57 9.55
N ILE A 238 3.47 8.71 10.71
CA ILE A 238 4.59 7.86 11.16
C ILE A 238 4.10 6.98 12.30
N SER A 239 4.39 5.68 12.24
CA SER A 239 3.96 4.76 13.29
C SER A 239 4.75 4.98 14.59
N PRO A 240 4.11 4.86 15.77
CA PRO A 240 4.77 4.61 17.04
C PRO A 240 5.69 3.38 17.06
N ARG A 241 5.52 2.48 16.09
CA ARG A 241 6.31 1.26 15.86
C ARG A 241 7.23 1.42 14.63
N HIS A 242 7.61 2.63 14.25
CA HIS A 242 8.66 2.82 13.25
C HIS A 242 9.99 2.34 13.83
N PRO A 243 10.78 1.53 13.11
CA PRO A 243 10.71 1.25 11.67
C PRO A 243 10.00 -0.05 11.24
N GLU A 244 9.47 -0.84 12.18
CA GLU A 244 8.71 -2.05 11.85
C GLU A 244 7.49 -1.72 10.99
N GLU A 245 6.82 -0.61 11.29
CA GLU A 245 5.72 -0.05 10.53
C GLU A 245 6.15 1.24 9.82
N GLN A 246 6.02 1.24 8.49
CA GLN A 246 6.54 2.30 7.62
C GLN A 246 5.60 3.52 7.53
N PRO A 247 6.07 4.73 7.26
CA PRO A 247 5.19 5.89 7.10
C PRO A 247 4.10 5.70 6.01
N ARG A 248 2.88 6.17 6.30
CA ARG A 248 1.74 6.22 5.38
C ARG A 248 1.57 7.64 4.88
N VAL A 249 1.54 7.83 3.57
CA VAL A 249 1.64 9.15 2.94
C VAL A 249 0.41 9.40 2.09
N PHE A 250 -0.20 10.55 2.31
CA PHE A 250 -1.43 10.98 1.64
C PHE A 250 -1.23 12.37 1.06
N VAL A 251 -1.64 12.57 -0.18
CA VAL A 251 -1.84 13.90 -0.76
C VAL A 251 -3.17 14.44 -0.22
N GLU A 252 -3.13 15.62 0.42
CA GLU A 252 -4.32 16.21 1.06
C GLU A 252 -5.33 16.72 0.03
N SER A 253 -4.84 17.32 -1.08
CA SER A 253 -5.69 17.77 -2.18
C SER A 253 -5.81 16.68 -3.26
N PRO A 254 -6.99 16.47 -3.89
CA PRO A 254 -7.15 15.49 -4.95
C PRO A 254 -6.19 15.73 -6.12
N LEU A 255 -5.31 14.77 -6.39
CA LEU A 255 -4.30 14.86 -7.44
C LEU A 255 -4.45 13.72 -8.45
N TYR A 256 -4.76 14.06 -9.71
CA TYR A 256 -4.92 13.08 -10.79
C TYR A 256 -3.55 12.61 -11.31
N HIS A 257 -2.94 11.65 -10.61
CA HIS A 257 -1.58 11.20 -10.89
C HIS A 257 -1.43 9.68 -10.87
N ILE A 258 -0.54 9.14 -11.70
CA ILE A 258 -0.29 7.68 -11.82
C ILE A 258 0.19 7.02 -10.52
N ARG A 259 0.83 7.79 -9.62
CA ARG A 259 1.36 7.36 -8.32
C ARG A 259 0.50 7.78 -7.11
N VAL A 260 -0.66 8.38 -7.35
CA VAL A 260 -1.59 8.81 -6.29
C VAL A 260 -2.93 8.09 -6.46
N SER A 261 -3.37 7.36 -5.43
CA SER A 261 -4.66 6.67 -5.46
C SER A 261 -5.83 7.66 -5.36
N ASN A 262 -7.06 7.19 -5.57
CA ASN A 262 -8.24 8.07 -5.45
C ASN A 262 -8.49 8.50 -4.00
N LEU A 263 -8.00 7.73 -3.03
CA LEU A 263 -7.96 8.10 -1.61
C LEU A 263 -6.81 9.05 -1.25
N GLY A 264 -6.03 9.50 -2.24
CA GLY A 264 -4.87 10.35 -2.03
C GLY A 264 -3.62 9.60 -1.57
N VAL A 265 -3.63 8.26 -1.48
CA VAL A 265 -2.46 7.50 -1.03
C VAL A 265 -1.33 7.65 -2.05
N LEU A 266 -0.19 8.18 -1.62
CA LEU A 266 0.98 8.35 -2.47
C LEU A 266 1.86 7.08 -2.43
N MET A 267 2.13 6.53 -3.60
CA MET A 267 3.12 5.46 -3.76
C MET A 267 4.51 6.04 -3.98
N TYR A 268 5.44 5.64 -3.14
CA TYR A 268 6.84 6.03 -3.19
C TYR A 268 7.72 4.91 -2.66
N LEU A 269 9.01 4.95 -2.99
CA LEU A 269 9.98 3.96 -2.57
C LEU A 269 11.15 4.70 -1.88
N PRO A 270 11.31 4.58 -0.55
CA PRO A 270 12.47 5.12 0.14
C PRO A 270 13.72 4.31 -0.22
N SER A 271 14.90 4.94 -0.19
CA SER A 271 16.17 4.22 -0.38
C SER A 271 16.49 3.33 0.84
N HIS A 272 16.23 3.84 2.06
CA HIS A 272 16.35 3.11 3.32
C HIS A 272 15.08 3.32 4.15
N ALA A 273 14.32 2.25 4.31
CA ALA A 273 13.02 2.21 5.00
C ALA A 273 13.09 2.56 6.50
N GLU A 274 14.28 2.50 7.11
CA GLU A 274 14.44 2.72 8.54
C GLU A 274 14.65 4.22 8.86
N GLU A 275 14.94 5.05 7.85
CA GLU A 275 15.31 6.47 7.98
C GLU A 275 14.24 7.40 7.41
N ILE A 276 13.60 8.22 8.25
CA ILE A 276 12.52 9.13 7.83
C ILE A 276 12.95 10.08 6.70
N ARG A 277 14.20 10.54 6.69
CA ARG A 277 14.74 11.36 5.59
C ARG A 277 14.58 10.69 4.24
N GLN A 278 14.91 9.40 4.14
CA GLN A 278 14.81 8.67 2.87
C GLN A 278 13.37 8.51 2.40
N HIS A 279 12.39 8.60 3.30
CA HIS A 279 10.98 8.70 2.93
C HIS A 279 10.66 10.04 2.29
N ILE A 280 11.13 11.15 2.85
CA ILE A 280 10.95 12.50 2.27
C ILE A 280 11.58 12.57 0.87
N ASP A 281 12.83 12.10 0.74
CA ASP A 281 13.51 12.07 -0.55
C ASP A 281 12.77 11.16 -1.55
N GLY A 282 12.27 10.00 -1.09
CA GLY A 282 11.46 9.09 -1.91
C GLY A 282 10.16 9.72 -2.41
N ILE A 283 9.48 10.51 -1.57
CA ILE A 283 8.26 11.26 -1.94
C ILE A 283 8.58 12.29 -3.03
N ILE A 284 9.63 13.09 -2.83
CA ILE A 284 10.06 14.12 -3.78
C ILE A 284 10.46 13.50 -5.12
N ASN A 285 11.34 12.49 -5.09
CA ASN A 285 11.76 11.74 -6.28
C ASN A 285 10.57 11.13 -7.03
N THR A 286 9.54 10.69 -6.31
CA THR A 286 8.32 10.15 -6.90
C THR A 286 7.56 11.20 -7.72
N LEU A 287 7.50 12.45 -7.24
CA LEU A 287 6.78 13.56 -7.87
C LEU A 287 7.58 14.19 -9.01
N GLU A 288 8.90 14.17 -8.93
CA GLU A 288 9.80 14.75 -9.95
C GLU A 288 10.01 13.86 -11.18
N ASP A 289 9.54 12.62 -11.13
CA ASP A 289 9.61 11.68 -12.24
C ASP A 289 8.51 11.99 -13.28
N ASP A 290 8.83 12.90 -14.19
CA ASP A 290 7.91 13.38 -15.23
C ASP A 290 7.57 12.32 -16.28
N ASN A 291 8.50 11.41 -16.60
CA ASN A 291 8.33 10.43 -17.67
C ASN A 291 8.82 9.04 -17.25
N PRO A 292 8.16 8.41 -16.26
CA PRO A 292 8.56 7.09 -15.82
C PRO A 292 8.38 6.06 -16.94
N PRO A 293 9.30 5.08 -17.06
CA PRO A 293 9.02 3.90 -17.85
C PRO A 293 7.76 3.20 -17.31
N TYR A 294 7.01 2.56 -18.20
CA TYR A 294 5.82 1.81 -17.78
C TYR A 294 6.24 0.70 -16.81
N ASN A 295 5.72 0.75 -15.58
CA ASN A 295 5.91 -0.26 -14.58
C ASN A 295 4.59 -0.50 -13.84
N PRO A 296 3.92 -1.65 -14.06
CA PRO A 296 2.63 -1.94 -13.43
C PRO A 296 2.72 -2.06 -11.90
N LEU A 297 3.93 -2.26 -11.35
CA LEU A 297 4.16 -2.31 -9.90
C LEU A 297 4.35 -0.92 -9.25
N MET A 298 4.20 0.14 -10.06
CA MET A 298 4.36 1.54 -9.64
C MET A 298 3.20 2.41 -10.13
N THR A 299 2.09 1.79 -10.51
CA THR A 299 0.87 2.47 -10.95
C THR A 299 -0.25 2.14 -9.98
N VAL A 300 -0.75 3.14 -9.28
CA VAL A 300 -1.80 2.97 -8.25
C VAL A 300 -3.17 3.46 -8.71
N ASN A 301 -3.20 4.37 -9.69
CA ASN A 301 -4.44 4.86 -10.27
C ASN A 301 -4.66 4.20 -11.65
N PRO A 302 -5.63 3.27 -11.79
CA PRO A 302 -5.86 2.55 -13.04
C PRO A 302 -6.24 3.48 -14.20
N GLU A 303 -7.08 4.48 -13.94
CA GLU A 303 -7.56 5.41 -14.97
C GLU A 303 -6.44 6.33 -15.46
N ALA A 304 -5.69 6.93 -14.53
CA ALA A 304 -4.54 7.76 -14.84
C ALA A 304 -3.49 6.97 -15.64
N SER A 305 -3.25 5.72 -15.25
CA SER A 305 -2.27 4.85 -15.90
C SER A 305 -2.68 4.47 -17.32
N ALA A 306 -3.95 4.10 -17.52
CA ALA A 306 -4.49 3.81 -18.84
C ALA A 306 -4.32 5.01 -19.80
N LEU A 307 -4.50 6.24 -19.30
CA LEU A 307 -4.33 7.44 -20.12
C LEU A 307 -2.85 7.83 -20.33
N CYS A 308 -2.00 7.69 -19.30
CA CYS A 308 -0.60 8.14 -19.35
C CYS A 308 0.24 7.37 -20.38
N TRP A 309 -0.05 6.07 -20.57
CA TRP A 309 0.61 5.21 -21.56
C TRP A 309 -0.31 4.77 -22.71
N GLY A 310 -1.48 5.39 -22.84
CA GLY A 310 -2.41 5.15 -23.95
C GLY A 310 -1.99 5.82 -25.26
N SER A 311 -2.98 6.04 -26.13
CA SER A 311 -2.79 6.75 -27.40
C SER A 311 -2.35 8.20 -27.21
N GLU A 312 -1.94 8.89 -28.29
CA GLU A 312 -1.57 10.30 -28.19
C GLU A 312 -2.71 11.18 -27.65
N THR A 313 -3.96 10.87 -28.02
CA THR A 313 -5.15 11.55 -27.50
C THR A 313 -5.34 11.29 -26.01
N ASP A 314 -5.10 10.06 -25.54
CA ASP A 314 -5.21 9.70 -24.13
C ASP A 314 -4.14 10.42 -23.30
N ARG A 315 -2.91 10.49 -23.83
CA ARG A 315 -1.80 11.20 -23.17
C ARG A 315 -2.07 12.70 -23.07
N ARG A 316 -2.75 13.30 -24.06
CA ARG A 316 -3.21 14.70 -24.00
C ARG A 316 -4.30 14.87 -22.93
N LEU A 317 -5.24 13.93 -22.87
CA LEU A 317 -6.31 13.93 -21.85
C LEU A 317 -5.73 13.79 -20.44
N TYR A 318 -4.76 12.89 -20.22
CA TYR A 318 -4.04 12.74 -18.97
C TYR A 318 -3.44 14.07 -18.50
N ARG A 319 -2.67 14.75 -19.37
CA ARG A 319 -2.05 16.05 -19.03
C ARG A 319 -3.08 17.11 -18.66
N ARG A 320 -4.22 17.13 -19.35
CA ARG A 320 -5.32 18.06 -19.05
C ARG A 320 -5.94 17.77 -17.69
N LYS A 321 -6.24 16.50 -17.38
CA LYS A 321 -6.79 16.10 -16.07
C LYS A 321 -5.83 16.37 -14.92
N LEU A 322 -4.54 16.06 -15.10
CA LEU A 322 -3.49 16.36 -14.12
C LEU A 322 -3.43 17.87 -13.83
N ARG A 323 -3.38 18.73 -14.86
CA ARG A 323 -3.39 20.19 -14.68
C ARG A 323 -4.65 20.68 -13.97
N ALA A 324 -5.82 20.20 -14.37
CA ALA A 324 -7.07 20.58 -13.72
C ALA A 324 -7.04 20.23 -12.22
N SER A 325 -6.55 19.05 -11.85
CA SER A 325 -6.44 18.66 -10.44
C SER A 325 -5.46 19.52 -9.64
N LEU A 326 -4.41 20.08 -10.27
CA LEU A 326 -3.48 20.99 -9.61
C LEU A 326 -4.06 22.39 -9.41
N GLU A 327 -4.92 22.85 -10.31
CA GLU A 327 -5.60 24.15 -10.20
C GLU A 327 -6.73 24.14 -9.16
N GLU A 328 -7.33 22.97 -8.91
CA GLU A 328 -8.36 22.76 -7.89
C GLU A 328 -7.80 22.60 -6.46
N SER A 329 -6.47 22.40 -6.32
CA SER A 329 -5.80 21.95 -5.08
C SER A 329 -5.43 23.04 -4.07
#